data_AF-A0AA39KRN8-F1
#
_entry.id   AF-A0AA39KRN8-F1
#
_cell.length_a   1.000
_cell.length_b   1.000
_cell.length_c   1.000
_cell.angle_alpha   90.00
_cell.angle_beta   90.00
_cell.angle_gamma   90.00
#
_symmetry.space_group_name_H-M   'P 1'
#
loop_
_entity.id
_entity.type
_entity.pdbx_description
1 polymer ?
#
loop_
_entity_poly.entity_id
_entity_poly.type
_entity_poly.pdbx_seq_one_letter_code
_entity_poly.pdbx_strand_id
1 'polypeptide(L)'
;MDKILAIQEKCSAPNFEEVKEIIRTATVQLGRLNRDDKERFLEERKKLEGLKEKIVDQQDRLSIEVQNLNSMDNELTNHNKLMKELEAERNRYYSENSESEAKRKQLKIVKPSTTDQKILELGRRKYDYYKVLTGIRWDYPSMKTAVKGFVTNGENYLKPFCFDINDDRIESKLWREIEKRTNHNMIKCGQKENSSPNTCNDS
;
A
#
# COMPACT_ATOMS: atom_id res chain seq x y z
N MET A 1 -91.56 75.05 45.81
CA MET A 1 -91.52 74.00 46.85
C MET A 1 -91.23 72.63 46.23
N ASP A 2 -91.85 72.31 45.10
CA ASP A 2 -91.69 71.02 44.41
C ASP A 2 -90.27 70.72 43.91
N LYS A 3 -89.51 71.73 43.47
CA LYS A 3 -88.10 71.55 43.08
C LYS A 3 -87.15 71.25 44.25
N ILE A 4 -87.52 71.68 45.48
CA ILE A 4 -86.72 71.42 46.68
C ILE A 4 -87.02 70.02 47.22
N LEU A 5 -88.29 69.60 47.20
CA LEU A 5 -88.70 68.23 47.54
C LEU A 5 -88.12 67.19 46.56
N ALA A 6 -88.07 67.49 45.26
CA ALA A 6 -87.48 66.60 44.25
C ALA A 6 -85.96 66.41 44.37
N ILE A 7 -85.24 67.37 44.95
CA ILE A 7 -83.80 67.24 45.26
C ILE A 7 -83.61 66.42 46.54
N GLN A 8 -84.51 66.57 47.52
CA GLN A 8 -84.49 65.82 48.77
C GLN A 8 -84.75 64.32 48.57
N GLU A 9 -85.64 63.97 47.64
CA GLU A 9 -85.91 62.58 47.25
C GLU A 9 -84.74 61.96 46.47
N LYS A 10 -84.07 62.76 45.61
CA LYS A 10 -82.84 62.38 44.88
C LYS A 10 -81.60 62.22 45.76
N CYS A 11 -81.60 62.82 46.96
CA CYS A 11 -80.47 62.81 47.89
C CYS A 11 -80.85 62.19 49.24
N SER A 12 -81.72 61.18 49.24
CA SER A 12 -81.96 60.34 50.42
C SER A 12 -80.65 59.66 50.83
N ALA A 13 -80.25 59.81 52.10
CA ALA A 13 -79.06 59.16 52.64
C ALA A 13 -79.20 57.64 52.44
N PRO A 14 -78.17 56.96 51.89
CA PRO A 14 -78.28 55.54 51.57
C PRO A 14 -78.58 54.76 52.85
N ASN A 15 -79.55 53.85 52.76
CA ASN A 15 -79.94 53.00 53.88
C ASN A 15 -78.72 52.18 54.32
N PHE A 16 -78.40 52.20 55.62
CA PHE A 16 -77.26 51.50 56.18
C PHE A 16 -77.23 50.01 55.79
N GLU A 17 -78.40 49.38 55.70
CA GLU A 17 -78.49 47.96 55.32
C GLU A 17 -78.23 47.73 53.82
N GLU A 18 -78.56 48.69 52.95
CA GLU A 18 -78.20 48.65 51.52
C GLU A 18 -76.69 48.80 51.33
N VAL A 19 -76.05 49.73 52.05
CA VAL A 19 -74.58 49.91 52.02
C VAL A 19 -73.87 48.66 52.52
N LYS A 20 -74.38 48.05 53.60
CA LYS A 20 -73.83 46.83 54.18
C LYS A 20 -73.94 45.64 53.24
N GLU A 21 -75.07 45.47 52.53
CA GLU A 21 -75.18 44.43 51.50
C GLU A 21 -74.30 44.72 50.28
N ILE A 22 -74.15 45.97 49.85
CA ILE A 22 -73.20 46.32 48.78
C ILE A 22 -71.77 45.95 49.18
N ILE A 23 -71.35 46.29 50.40
CA ILE A 23 -70.01 45.93 50.92
C ILE A 23 -69.86 44.40 51.01
N ARG A 24 -70.87 43.69 51.50
CA ARG A 24 -70.85 42.23 51.58
C ARG A 24 -70.72 41.59 50.20
N THR A 25 -71.49 42.08 49.24
CA THR A 25 -71.48 41.60 47.85
C THR A 25 -70.14 41.90 47.18
N ALA A 26 -69.61 43.12 47.35
CA ALA A 26 -68.30 43.51 46.85
C ALA A 26 -67.17 42.66 47.47
N THR A 27 -67.25 42.36 48.77
CA THR A 27 -66.28 41.50 49.46
C THR A 27 -66.29 40.08 48.91
N VAL A 28 -67.47 39.52 48.66
CA VAL A 28 -67.62 38.20 48.04
C VAL A 28 -67.09 38.19 46.60
N GLN A 29 -67.37 39.23 45.82
CA GLN A 29 -66.86 39.37 44.45
C GLN A 29 -65.33 39.49 44.41
N LEU A 30 -64.73 40.33 45.27
CA LEU A 30 -63.28 40.42 45.44
C LEU A 30 -62.66 39.08 45.85
N GLY A 31 -63.30 38.35 46.77
CA GLY A 31 -62.84 37.02 47.19
C GLY A 31 -62.94 35.94 46.11
N ARG A 32 -63.82 36.10 45.10
CA ARG A 32 -63.87 35.25 43.91
C ARG A 32 -62.77 35.62 42.92
N LEU A 33 -62.68 36.90 42.55
CA LEU A 33 -61.65 37.43 41.66
C LEU A 33 -60.24 37.05 42.13
N ASN A 34 -59.96 37.22 43.43
CA ASN A 34 -58.65 36.89 43.99
C ASN A 34 -58.32 35.38 43.96
N ARG A 35 -59.34 34.50 43.98
CA ARG A 35 -59.13 33.06 43.80
C ARG A 35 -58.86 32.71 42.35
N ASP A 36 -59.65 33.26 41.43
CA ASP A 36 -59.50 33.05 40.00
C ASP A 36 -58.13 33.54 39.51
N ASP A 37 -57.69 34.71 39.98
CA ASP A 37 -56.36 35.26 39.67
C ASP A 37 -55.24 34.37 40.24
N LYS A 38 -55.40 33.86 41.47
CA LYS A 38 -54.41 32.96 42.08
C LYS A 38 -54.27 31.63 41.31
N GLU A 39 -55.39 31.06 40.85
CA GLU A 39 -55.36 29.86 40.00
C GLU A 39 -54.70 30.14 38.65
N ARG A 40 -55.04 31.28 38.01
CA ARG A 40 -54.40 31.70 36.77
C ARG A 40 -52.89 31.86 36.93
N PHE A 41 -52.42 32.53 37.99
CA PHE A 41 -50.98 32.71 38.24
C PHE A 41 -50.25 31.39 38.51
N LEU A 42 -50.90 30.43 39.19
CA LEU A 42 -50.33 29.10 39.39
C LEU A 42 -50.15 28.35 38.07
N GLU A 43 -51.14 28.43 37.19
CA GLU A 43 -51.08 27.81 35.87
C GLU A 43 -50.03 28.46 34.97
N GLU A 44 -49.96 29.79 34.95
CA GLU A 44 -48.91 30.53 34.24
C GLU A 44 -47.51 30.20 34.77
N ARG A 45 -47.35 30.09 36.10
CA ARG A 45 -46.08 29.69 36.70
C ARG A 45 -45.67 28.29 36.27
N LYS A 46 -46.60 27.33 36.23
CA LYS A 46 -46.32 25.97 35.73
C LYS A 46 -45.90 25.98 34.26
N LYS A 47 -46.59 26.75 33.42
CA LYS A 47 -46.22 26.91 32.00
C LYS A 47 -44.84 27.53 31.84
N LEU A 48 -44.52 28.54 32.65
CA LEU A 48 -43.24 29.22 32.60
C LEU A 48 -42.09 28.29 33.02
N GLU A 49 -42.31 27.44 34.03
CA GLU A 49 -41.33 26.43 34.43
C GLU A 49 -41.12 25.37 33.33
N GLY A 50 -42.20 24.85 32.74
CA GLY A 50 -42.09 23.90 31.63
C GLY A 50 -41.44 24.50 30.38
N LEU A 51 -41.58 25.81 30.14
CA LEU A 51 -40.85 26.50 29.08
C LEU A 51 -39.36 26.65 29.42
N LYS A 52 -39.00 26.95 30.67
CA LYS A 52 -37.58 26.99 31.10
C LYS A 52 -36.90 25.64 30.91
N GLU A 53 -37.54 24.55 31.32
CA GLU A 53 -37.02 23.20 31.13
C GLU A 53 -36.76 22.92 29.64
N LYS A 54 -37.73 23.27 28.77
CA LYS A 54 -37.56 23.14 27.31
C LYS A 54 -36.40 23.96 26.75
N ILE A 55 -36.17 25.16 27.27
CA ILE A 55 -35.05 26.01 26.83
C ILE A 55 -33.72 25.33 27.18
N VAL A 56 -33.60 24.81 28.41
CA VAL A 56 -32.39 24.08 28.84
C VAL A 56 -32.17 22.84 27.97
N ASP A 57 -33.21 22.03 27.76
CA ASP A 57 -33.15 20.84 26.90
C ASP A 57 -32.70 21.18 25.46
N GLN A 58 -33.21 22.28 24.91
CA GLN A 58 -32.83 22.74 23.57
C GLN A 58 -31.39 23.25 23.53
N GLN A 59 -30.95 23.94 24.57
CA GLN A 59 -29.59 24.45 24.68
C GLN A 59 -28.57 23.31 24.78
N ASP A 60 -28.88 22.26 25.56
CA ASP A 60 -28.03 21.07 25.69
C ASP A 60 -27.94 20.31 24.36
N ARG A 61 -29.06 20.11 23.67
CA ARG A 61 -29.09 19.51 22.33
C ARG A 61 -28.26 20.30 21.34
N LEU A 62 -28.38 21.62 21.34
CA LEU A 62 -27.60 22.49 20.47
C LEU A 62 -26.10 22.38 20.78
N SER A 63 -25.73 22.31 22.05
CA SER A 63 -24.33 22.15 22.46
C SER A 63 -23.74 20.84 21.95
N ILE A 64 -24.49 19.74 22.06
CA ILE A 64 -24.06 18.43 21.53
C ILE A 64 -23.90 18.48 20.01
N GLU A 65 -24.87 19.09 19.31
CA GLU A 65 -24.82 19.19 17.84
C GLU A 65 -23.62 20.02 17.37
N VAL A 66 -23.31 21.13 18.04
CA VAL A 66 -22.12 21.95 17.76
C VAL A 66 -20.84 21.14 17.98
N GLN A 67 -20.76 20.35 19.04
CA GLN A 67 -19.60 19.50 19.29
C GLN A 67 -19.44 18.43 18.20
N ASN A 68 -20.54 17.80 17.78
CA ASN A 68 -20.53 16.80 16.70
C ASN A 68 -20.08 17.41 15.37
N LEU A 69 -20.62 18.59 15.02
CA LEU A 69 -20.24 19.31 13.80
C LEU A 69 -18.74 19.65 13.80
N ASN A 70 -18.22 20.15 14.92
CA ASN A 70 -16.79 20.44 15.05
C ASN A 70 -15.92 19.18 14.92
N SER A 71 -16.38 18.05 15.46
CA SER A 71 -15.67 16.76 15.31
C SER A 71 -15.61 16.34 13.84
N MET A 72 -16.75 16.38 13.14
CA MET A 72 -16.83 16.02 11.72
C MET A 72 -16.00 16.97 10.84
N ASP A 73 -15.98 18.27 11.14
CA ASP A 73 -15.17 19.24 10.39
C ASP A 73 -13.65 18.97 10.53
N ASN A 74 -13.22 18.60 11.74
CA ASN A 74 -11.84 18.17 11.99
C ASN A 74 -11.49 16.88 11.21
N GLU A 75 -12.38 15.89 11.22
CA GLU A 75 -12.22 14.65 10.45
C GLU A 75 -12.14 14.92 8.95
N LEU A 76 -13.05 15.76 8.43
CA LEU A 76 -13.07 16.16 7.02
C LEU A 76 -11.78 16.88 6.62
N THR A 77 -11.27 17.77 7.49
CA THR A 77 -10.00 18.47 7.29
C THR A 77 -8.84 17.48 7.24
N ASN A 78 -8.82 16.47 8.11
CA ASN A 78 -7.78 15.45 8.11
C ASN A 78 -7.85 14.56 6.86
N HIS A 79 -9.05 14.15 6.44
CA HIS A 79 -9.22 13.41 5.19
C HIS A 79 -8.77 14.22 3.96
N ASN A 80 -9.06 15.52 3.92
CA ASN A 80 -8.60 16.39 2.84
C ASN A 80 -7.08 16.51 2.78
N LYS A 81 -6.39 16.55 3.93
CA LYS A 81 -4.91 16.51 3.97
C LYS A 81 -4.38 15.19 3.41
N LEU A 82 -4.93 14.07 3.87
CA LEU A 82 -4.54 12.74 3.40
C LEU A 82 -4.76 12.58 1.88
N MET A 83 -5.88 13.09 1.36
CA MET A 83 -6.16 13.06 -0.07
C MET A 83 -5.12 13.81 -0.89
N LYS A 84 -4.68 14.99 -0.42
CA LYS A 84 -3.61 15.76 -1.08
C LYS A 84 -2.27 15.02 -1.06
N GLU A 85 -1.93 14.37 0.06
CA GLU A 85 -0.70 13.57 0.18
C GLU A 85 -0.73 12.39 -0.79
N LEU A 86 -1.85 11.66 -0.86
CA LEU A 86 -2.03 10.53 -1.78
C LEU A 86 -1.98 10.96 -3.24
N GLU A 87 -2.55 12.12 -3.58
CA GLU A 87 -2.50 12.65 -4.93
C GLU A 87 -1.07 13.03 -5.35
N ALA A 88 -0.30 13.65 -4.45
CA ALA A 88 1.11 13.96 -4.67
C ALA A 88 1.94 12.68 -4.87
N GLU A 89 1.73 11.66 -4.02
CA GLU A 89 2.39 10.37 -4.12
C GLU A 89 2.06 9.64 -5.43
N ARG A 90 0.78 9.64 -5.83
CA ARG A 90 0.31 9.07 -7.10
C ARG A 90 0.96 9.76 -8.29
N ASN A 91 1.08 11.08 -8.27
CA ASN A 91 1.76 11.83 -9.32
C ASN A 91 3.26 11.51 -9.38
N ARG A 92 3.92 11.35 -8.22
CA ARG A 92 5.33 10.94 -8.15
C ARG A 92 5.55 9.57 -8.81
N TYR A 93 4.76 8.56 -8.43
CA TYR A 93 4.87 7.22 -9.04
C TYR A 93 4.58 7.23 -10.54
N TYR A 94 3.63 8.04 -10.99
CA TYR A 94 3.33 8.15 -12.42
C TYR A 94 4.53 8.67 -13.20
N SER A 95 5.20 9.72 -12.69
CA SER A 95 6.43 10.26 -13.29
C SER A 95 7.58 9.25 -13.28
N GLU A 96 7.84 8.58 -12.14
CA GLU A 96 8.88 7.56 -12.01
C GLU A 96 8.66 6.38 -12.98
N ASN A 97 7.42 5.91 -13.10
CA ASN A 97 7.08 4.84 -14.02
C ASN A 97 7.25 5.27 -15.48
N SER A 98 6.84 6.49 -15.83
CA SER A 98 7.02 7.04 -17.18
C SER A 98 8.51 7.12 -17.56
N GLU A 99 9.36 7.61 -16.66
CA GLU A 99 10.80 7.68 -16.86
C GLU A 99 11.43 6.28 -17.00
N SER A 100 11.01 5.35 -16.14
CA SER A 100 11.48 3.96 -16.17
C SER A 100 11.08 3.25 -17.47
N GLU A 101 9.87 3.48 -17.96
CA GLU A 101 9.43 2.98 -19.26
C GLU A 101 10.22 3.58 -20.42
N ALA A 102 10.53 4.89 -20.36
CA ALA A 102 11.36 5.55 -21.37
C ALA A 102 12.76 4.94 -21.41
N LYS A 103 13.41 4.75 -20.25
CA LYS A 103 14.71 4.07 -20.13
C LYS A 103 14.66 2.64 -20.67
N ARG A 104 13.62 1.88 -20.32
CA ARG A 104 13.42 0.51 -20.85
C ARG A 104 13.29 0.48 -22.36
N LYS A 105 12.52 1.42 -22.94
CA LYS A 105 12.37 1.55 -24.40
C LYS A 105 13.71 1.87 -25.05
N GLN A 106 14.49 2.80 -24.49
CA GLN A 106 15.84 3.11 -24.98
C GLN A 106 16.74 1.88 -24.95
N LEU A 107 16.83 1.16 -23.83
CA LEU A 107 17.63 -0.05 -23.71
C LEU A 107 17.21 -1.15 -24.70
N LYS A 108 15.91 -1.28 -24.99
CA LYS A 108 15.41 -2.22 -26.00
C LYS A 108 15.84 -1.85 -27.43
N ILE A 109 16.07 -0.57 -27.70
CA ILE A 109 16.50 -0.06 -29.01
C ILE A 109 18.03 -0.16 -29.17
N VAL A 110 18.80 -0.09 -28.09
CA VAL A 110 20.25 -0.26 -28.11
C VAL A 110 20.58 -1.70 -28.55
N LYS A 111 20.90 -1.86 -29.84
CA LYS A 111 21.40 -3.12 -30.37
C LYS A 111 22.81 -3.37 -29.83
N PRO A 112 23.15 -4.62 -29.48
CA PRO A 112 24.52 -4.99 -29.15
C PRO A 112 25.47 -4.55 -30.27
N SER A 113 26.66 -4.08 -29.89
CA SER A 113 27.72 -3.75 -30.84
C SER A 113 28.02 -4.97 -31.71
N THR A 114 27.90 -4.81 -33.02
CA THR A 114 28.21 -5.89 -33.98
C THR A 114 29.68 -6.29 -33.90
N THR A 115 30.56 -5.37 -33.52
CA THR A 115 31.97 -5.61 -33.25
C THR A 115 32.15 -6.52 -32.04
N ASP A 116 31.50 -6.18 -30.92
CA ASP A 116 31.62 -6.96 -29.67
C ASP A 116 31.07 -8.37 -29.85
N GLN A 117 29.96 -8.48 -30.57
CA GLN A 117 29.36 -9.78 -30.88
C GLN A 117 30.30 -10.65 -31.72
N LYS A 118 30.93 -10.08 -32.76
CA LYS A 118 31.94 -10.78 -33.56
C LYS A 118 33.16 -11.22 -32.74
N ILE A 119 33.63 -10.37 -31.81
CA ILE A 119 34.76 -10.70 -30.93
C ILE A 119 34.40 -11.88 -30.02
N LEU A 120 33.20 -11.86 -29.41
CA LEU A 120 32.74 -12.94 -28.55
C LEU A 120 32.56 -14.26 -29.32
N GLU A 121 32.00 -14.20 -30.54
CA GLU A 121 31.87 -15.38 -31.40
C GLU A 121 33.24 -15.95 -31.80
N LEU A 122 34.20 -15.09 -32.15
CA LEU A 122 35.56 -15.50 -32.45
C LEU A 122 36.22 -16.14 -31.22
N GLY A 123 36.04 -15.55 -30.03
CA GLY A 123 36.54 -16.07 -28.77
C GLY A 123 35.98 -17.47 -28.46
N ARG A 124 34.67 -17.66 -28.63
CA ARG A 124 34.01 -18.97 -28.47
C ARG A 124 34.57 -20.01 -29.43
N ARG A 125 34.70 -19.68 -30.72
CA ARG A 125 35.29 -20.59 -31.71
C ARG A 125 36.73 -20.98 -31.36
N LYS A 126 37.56 -20.00 -30.99
CA LYS A 126 38.95 -20.27 -30.55
C LYS A 126 39.00 -21.19 -29.33
N TYR A 127 38.16 -20.93 -28.33
CA TYR A 127 38.06 -21.77 -27.15
C TYR A 127 37.67 -23.22 -27.50
N ASP A 128 36.66 -23.39 -28.37
CA ASP A 128 36.23 -24.71 -28.82
C ASP A 128 37.34 -25.44 -29.59
N TYR A 129 38.09 -24.73 -30.45
CA TYR A 129 39.26 -25.29 -31.13
C TYR A 129 40.31 -25.78 -30.14
N TYR A 130 40.70 -24.96 -29.15
CA TYR A 130 41.67 -25.37 -28.13
C TYR A 130 41.17 -26.56 -27.32
N LYS A 131 39.89 -26.57 -26.96
CA LYS A 131 39.27 -27.67 -26.21
C LYS A 131 39.26 -28.97 -26.99
N VAL A 132 38.92 -28.94 -28.28
CA VAL A 132 38.92 -30.15 -29.14
C VAL A 132 40.34 -30.64 -29.40
N LEU A 133 41.23 -29.73 -29.80
CA LEU A 133 42.62 -30.01 -30.15
C LEU A 133 43.37 -30.63 -28.97
N THR A 134 43.35 -29.96 -27.82
CA THR A 134 44.12 -30.41 -26.66
C THR A 134 43.36 -31.44 -25.83
N GLY A 135 42.03 -31.36 -25.76
CA GLY A 135 41.23 -32.18 -24.85
C GLY A 135 41.44 -31.82 -23.39
N ILE A 136 42.15 -30.71 -23.10
CA ILE A 136 42.44 -30.27 -21.75
C ILE A 136 41.22 -29.55 -21.17
N ARG A 137 40.89 -29.88 -19.93
CA ARG A 137 40.05 -29.05 -19.08
C ARG A 137 40.85 -28.62 -17.86
N TRP A 138 40.88 -27.31 -17.66
CA TRP A 138 41.66 -26.68 -16.61
C TRP A 138 40.89 -26.63 -15.29
N ASP A 139 41.58 -26.90 -14.18
CA ASP A 139 41.07 -26.72 -12.82
C ASP A 139 41.42 -25.31 -12.34
N TYR A 140 40.67 -24.31 -12.81
CA TYR A 140 40.94 -22.89 -12.57
C TYR A 140 41.08 -22.51 -11.08
N PRO A 141 40.26 -23.04 -10.14
CA PRO A 141 40.44 -22.78 -8.71
C PRO A 141 41.84 -23.17 -8.19
N SER A 142 42.40 -24.26 -8.71
CA SER A 142 43.71 -24.79 -8.30
C SER A 142 44.90 -24.18 -9.06
N MET A 143 44.66 -23.39 -10.11
CA MET A 143 45.72 -22.80 -10.95
C MET A 143 46.60 -21.76 -10.26
N LYS A 144 46.16 -21.23 -9.11
CA LYS A 144 46.94 -20.26 -8.34
C LYS A 144 48.24 -20.83 -7.77
N THR A 145 48.31 -22.15 -7.58
CA THR A 145 49.44 -22.83 -6.93
C THR A 145 50.15 -23.82 -7.85
N ALA A 146 49.46 -24.36 -8.85
CA ALA A 146 50.01 -25.36 -9.77
C ALA A 146 49.23 -25.38 -11.09
N VAL A 147 49.89 -25.77 -12.20
CA VAL A 147 49.23 -26.00 -13.48
C VAL A 147 48.51 -27.34 -13.42
N LYS A 148 47.19 -27.30 -13.14
CA LYS A 148 46.37 -28.48 -12.87
C LYS A 148 45.16 -28.56 -13.80
N GLY A 149 44.82 -29.78 -14.18
CA GLY A 149 43.66 -30.06 -15.00
C GLY A 149 43.53 -31.53 -15.32
N PHE A 150 42.75 -31.84 -16.35
CA PHE A 150 42.63 -33.19 -16.88
C PHE A 150 42.60 -33.18 -18.40
N VAL A 151 43.21 -34.19 -19.00
CA VAL A 151 43.14 -34.46 -20.43
C VAL A 151 42.06 -35.50 -20.67
N THR A 152 41.15 -35.25 -21.61
CA THR A 152 40.11 -36.20 -21.97
C THR A 152 39.99 -36.40 -23.48
N ASN A 153 39.67 -37.63 -23.89
CA ASN A 153 39.25 -37.93 -25.26
C ASN A 153 37.73 -37.83 -25.47
N GLY A 154 36.96 -37.51 -24.42
CA GLY A 154 35.51 -37.42 -24.47
C GLY A 154 34.76 -38.75 -24.35
N GLU A 155 35.46 -39.88 -24.33
CA GLU A 155 34.83 -41.22 -24.31
C GLU A 155 35.30 -42.05 -23.10
N ASN A 156 36.58 -42.43 -23.06
CA ASN A 156 37.10 -43.41 -22.11
C ASN A 156 38.50 -43.08 -21.57
N TYR A 157 39.07 -41.95 -21.98
CA TYR A 157 40.32 -41.42 -21.44
C TYR A 157 40.01 -40.17 -20.65
N LEU A 158 40.31 -40.21 -19.36
CA LEU A 158 40.26 -39.08 -18.45
C LEU A 158 41.46 -39.18 -17.53
N LYS A 159 42.46 -38.34 -17.74
CA LYS A 159 43.69 -38.37 -16.97
C LYS A 159 43.98 -37.02 -16.31
N PRO A 160 44.00 -36.95 -14.98
CA PRO A 160 44.40 -35.73 -14.29
C PRO A 160 45.91 -35.50 -14.42
N PHE A 161 46.30 -34.24 -14.44
CA PHE A 161 47.70 -33.79 -14.36
C PHE A 161 47.81 -32.62 -13.38
N CYS A 162 48.98 -32.51 -12.76
CA CYS A 162 49.32 -31.44 -11.83
C CYS A 162 50.82 -31.19 -11.95
N PHE A 163 51.19 -30.01 -12.45
CA PHE A 163 52.57 -29.58 -12.63
C PHE A 163 52.85 -28.35 -11.78
N ASP A 164 54.07 -28.22 -11.27
CA ASP A 164 54.52 -26.99 -10.62
C ASP A 164 54.46 -25.83 -11.63
N ILE A 165 54.06 -24.65 -11.17
CA ILE A 165 53.97 -23.44 -12.01
C ILE A 165 55.35 -22.90 -12.38
N ASN A 166 56.39 -23.21 -11.61
CA ASN A 166 57.76 -22.73 -11.82
C ASN A 166 58.61 -23.68 -12.70
N ASP A 167 58.00 -24.67 -13.33
CA ASP A 167 58.71 -25.65 -14.15
C ASP A 167 58.84 -25.17 -15.61
N ASP A 168 60.08 -24.93 -16.06
CA ASP A 168 60.38 -24.45 -17.42
C ASP A 168 59.97 -25.44 -18.53
N ARG A 169 59.60 -26.68 -18.19
CA ARG A 169 59.23 -27.74 -19.15
C ARG A 169 57.74 -28.10 -19.14
N ILE A 170 56.89 -27.25 -18.55
CA ILE A 170 55.43 -27.47 -18.48
C ILE A 170 54.83 -27.72 -19.87
N GLU A 171 55.22 -26.93 -20.87
CA GLU A 171 54.69 -27.08 -22.24
C GLU A 171 54.98 -28.48 -22.80
N SER A 172 56.22 -28.95 -22.73
CA SER A 172 56.59 -30.29 -23.20
C SER A 172 55.87 -31.40 -22.42
N LYS A 173 55.64 -31.21 -21.12
CA LYS A 173 54.88 -32.16 -20.29
C LYS A 173 53.40 -32.20 -20.69
N LEU A 174 52.78 -31.06 -20.95
CA LEU A 174 51.40 -30.97 -21.42
C LEU A 174 51.23 -31.64 -22.78
N TRP A 175 52.10 -31.34 -23.75
CA TRP A 175 52.04 -31.97 -25.07
C TRP A 175 52.19 -33.49 -24.99
N ARG A 176 53.04 -34.01 -24.10
CA ARG A 176 53.16 -35.46 -23.87
C ARG A 176 51.86 -36.08 -23.35
N GLU A 177 51.13 -35.38 -22.48
CA GLU A 177 49.84 -35.87 -21.98
C GLU A 177 48.75 -35.81 -23.07
N ILE A 178 48.80 -34.82 -23.96
CA ILE A 178 47.94 -34.75 -25.15
C ILE A 178 48.29 -35.88 -26.14
N GLU A 179 49.56 -36.17 -26.37
CA GLU A 179 50.00 -37.24 -27.26
C GLU A 179 49.54 -38.62 -26.76
N LYS A 180 49.66 -38.88 -25.45
CA LYS A 180 49.15 -40.11 -24.82
C LYS A 180 47.65 -40.31 -25.07
N ARG A 181 46.86 -39.24 -25.03
CA ARG A 181 45.44 -39.26 -25.41
C ARG A 181 45.26 -39.68 -26.87
N THR A 182 46.00 -39.07 -27.79
CA THR A 182 45.90 -39.37 -29.24
C THR A 182 46.29 -40.81 -29.55
N ASN A 183 47.37 -41.32 -28.94
CA ASN A 183 47.82 -42.71 -29.13
C ASN A 183 46.83 -43.72 -28.54
N HIS A 184 46.15 -43.41 -27.43
CA HIS A 184 45.11 -44.27 -26.88
C HIS A 184 43.89 -44.39 -27.81
N ASN A 185 43.57 -43.34 -28.58
CA ASN A 185 42.54 -43.39 -29.61
C ASN A 185 42.95 -44.28 -30.81
N MET A 186 44.24 -44.28 -31.22
CA MET A 186 44.73 -45.10 -32.34
C MET A 186 44.73 -46.61 -32.06
N ILE A 187 45.02 -47.03 -30.82
CA ILE A 187 45.02 -48.45 -30.43
C ILE A 187 43.64 -49.10 -30.60
N LYS A 188 42.54 -48.32 -30.49
CA LYS A 188 41.18 -48.82 -30.74
C LYS A 188 40.80 -48.89 -32.22
N CYS A 189 41.37 -48.06 -33.09
CA CYS A 189 41.10 -48.12 -34.53
C CYS A 189 41.80 -49.30 -35.21
N GLY A 190 42.99 -49.69 -34.74
CA GLY A 190 43.74 -50.84 -35.27
C GLY A 190 43.19 -52.23 -34.89
N GLN A 191 42.22 -52.33 -33.98
CA GLN A 191 41.61 -53.61 -33.57
C GLN A 191 40.31 -53.96 -34.32
N LYS A 192 39.91 -53.16 -35.33
CA LYS A 192 38.71 -53.43 -36.15
C LYS A 192 38.97 -53.98 -37.55
N GLU A 193 40.23 -54.19 -37.96
CA GLU A 193 40.56 -54.64 -39.33
C GLU A 193 40.87 -56.15 -39.48
N ASN A 194 40.75 -56.97 -38.42
CA ASN A 194 40.90 -58.43 -38.55
C ASN A 194 39.60 -59.18 -38.24
N SER A 195 38.60 -58.98 -39.08
CA SER A 195 37.43 -59.86 -39.21
C SER A 195 37.04 -59.97 -40.68
N SER A 196 37.81 -60.70 -41.46
CA SER A 196 37.38 -61.11 -42.81
C SER A 196 36.23 -62.13 -42.69
N PRO A 197 35.08 -61.93 -43.37
CA PRO A 197 34.05 -62.96 -43.47
C PRO A 197 34.52 -64.05 -44.43
N ASN A 198 34.63 -65.28 -43.96
CA ASN A 198 34.61 -66.45 -44.83
C ASN A 198 33.25 -66.51 -45.53
N THR A 199 33.22 -66.21 -46.83
CA THR A 199 32.14 -66.60 -47.73
C THR A 199 32.71 -67.56 -48.77
N CYS A 200 32.45 -68.85 -48.59
CA CYS A 200 32.45 -69.81 -49.69
C CYS A 200 30.98 -70.08 -50.01
N ASN A 201 30.53 -69.59 -51.17
CA ASN A 201 29.32 -70.05 -51.84
C ASN A 201 29.70 -71.09 -52.90
N ASP A 202 28.92 -72.17 -52.91
CA ASP A 202 28.43 -72.99 -54.02
C ASP A 202 29.36 -73.37 -55.20
N SER A 203 29.57 -74.69 -55.32
CA SER A 203 29.32 -75.46 -56.54
C SER A 203 28.89 -76.88 -56.17
#